data_AF-A0A662YSJ7-F1
#
_entry.id   AF-A0A662YSJ7-F1
#
_cell.length_a   1.000
_cell.length_b   1.000
_cell.length_c   1.000
_cell.angle_alpha   90.00
_cell.angle_beta   90.00
_cell.angle_gamma   90.00
#
_symmetry.space_group_name_H-M   'P 1'
#
loop_
_entity.id
_entity.type
_entity.pdbx_description
1 polymer ?
#
loop_
_entity_poly.entity_id
_entity_poly.type
_entity_poly.pdbx_seq_one_letter_code
_entity_poly.pdbx_strand_id
1 'polypeptide(L)'
;MKNIGKMNLTMSCIPVAVPRFHQISRWMNLVTEQYKDVVTQHVLGMTYENQTINYLKIGEKSGKSKKVIWMDCGIHAREWISPAFCQWFVKELLENYKTDEKIGRFFQNMDFYVVPLLNMDGYNYTWTENCCSEIFCGSKAESESEVKAVVDLVGRIKNDILCFLTIHSYGQLILMPYGHPNKTAPNHDEHLKLGQNAANAIKQKHGTSYRVGPPSQILYPNSGSSRDWARDIGIEFSYTFELRDNGTYGFELPEDQIQPTCEEAMAGVNTIVEYVHNKHFGSAAAATVALWSTVLASYLSLLVIYQEQALQDYSYTRYHPMEQIYEWMDKVKNQYQDVVSQHFLGTTYEKRPIYFFKIGEKSDKPKKMIWMDCGIHAREWISPAFCQWFVKEDRLWRKSRSPSPFSNCTSVGTDLNRNFDSAWCCIGGSRNCSSQTFCGSAPGSESESKAVMELVNNKKNDILCFLTIHSYGQLIMTPFGEPGKTASNHDELMEVGQLASRAVEQKHGISYTVGPPSVVLYNYTGSSHDWARDIGIEFSYTFELRDNGTYGFELPEDQIQPTCEEAMAGVTTIVEYVHNKHFGSAAAATVALWSTVLASYLSLLVLVQ
;
A
#
# COMPACT_ATOMS: atom_id res chain seq x y z
N MET A 1 19.46 29.80 32.19
CA MET A 1 19.63 29.43 30.76
C MET A 1 18.58 28.36 30.45
N LYS A 2 17.61 28.50 29.54
CA LYS A 2 17.35 29.51 28.49
C LYS A 2 15.86 29.84 28.44
N ASN A 3 15.59 31.11 28.11
CA ASN A 3 14.29 31.76 27.94
C ASN A 3 13.28 30.96 27.08
N ILE A 4 12.11 30.68 27.63
CA ILE A 4 10.87 30.65 26.85
C ILE A 4 10.24 32.03 27.03
N GLY A 5 10.14 32.76 25.93
CA GLY A 5 9.80 34.18 25.91
C GLY A 5 8.47 34.49 26.61
N LYS A 6 8.47 35.60 27.34
CA LYS A 6 7.27 36.29 27.81
C LYS A 6 6.30 36.47 26.65
N MET A 7 5.19 35.75 26.66
CA MET A 7 4.06 36.06 25.80
C MET A 7 3.33 37.25 26.46
N ASN A 8 3.64 38.46 26.01
CA ASN A 8 2.89 39.67 26.35
C ASN A 8 1.46 39.52 25.81
N LEU A 9 0.53 39.11 26.66
CA LEU A 9 -0.90 39.22 26.41
C LEU A 9 -1.35 40.59 26.93
N THR A 10 -1.20 41.62 26.10
CA THR A 10 -1.95 42.86 26.26
C THR A 10 -3.41 42.63 25.86
N MET A 11 -4.31 43.53 26.27
CA MET A 11 -5.77 43.51 26.10
C MET A 11 -6.30 43.42 24.66
N SER A 12 -5.44 43.16 23.67
CA SER A 12 -5.79 42.92 22.26
C SER A 12 -6.33 41.50 21.99
N CYS A 13 -6.60 40.72 23.04
CA CYS A 13 -7.20 39.38 22.94
C CYS A 13 -8.63 39.33 23.50
N ILE A 14 -9.50 40.26 23.07
CA ILE A 14 -10.92 39.93 22.95
C ILE A 14 -11.05 39.38 21.54
N PRO A 15 -11.31 38.07 21.39
CA PRO A 15 -11.12 37.42 20.11
C PRO A 15 -12.10 37.98 19.09
N VAL A 16 -11.66 38.07 17.83
CA VAL A 16 -12.54 38.16 16.64
C VAL A 16 -13.32 36.82 16.46
N ALA A 17 -13.50 36.06 17.54
CA ALA A 17 -14.01 34.70 17.62
C ALA A 17 -14.71 34.49 18.98
N VAL A 18 -15.58 33.49 19.05
CA VAL A 18 -16.33 33.17 20.27
C VAL A 18 -15.42 32.48 21.31
N PRO A 19 -15.42 32.87 22.59
CA PRO A 19 -14.55 32.28 23.62
C PRO A 19 -15.03 30.91 24.15
N ARG A 20 -14.10 29.98 24.43
CA ARG A 20 -14.40 28.73 25.17
C ARG A 20 -14.68 29.01 26.65
N PHE A 21 -15.44 28.13 27.33
CA PHE A 21 -15.80 28.25 28.76
C PHE A 21 -14.63 28.66 29.68
N HIS A 22 -13.52 27.91 29.66
CA HIS A 22 -12.36 28.18 30.51
C HIS A 22 -11.70 29.55 30.23
N GLN A 23 -11.83 30.06 29.00
CA GLN A 23 -11.28 31.36 28.61
C GLN A 23 -12.09 32.50 29.23
N ILE A 24 -13.41 32.36 29.34
CA ILE A 24 -14.28 33.34 30.01
C ILE A 24 -13.94 33.42 31.50
N SER A 25 -13.82 32.28 32.19
CA SER A 25 -13.45 32.25 33.61
C SER A 25 -12.08 32.87 33.86
N ARG A 26 -11.08 32.56 33.01
CA ARG A 26 -9.75 33.18 33.09
C ARG A 26 -9.80 34.69 32.82
N TRP A 27 -10.60 35.12 31.84
CA TRP A 27 -10.78 36.53 31.51
C TRP A 27 -11.39 37.31 32.68
N MET A 28 -12.40 36.77 33.38
CA MET A 28 -12.99 37.41 34.56
C MET A 28 -11.93 37.66 35.65
N ASN A 29 -11.06 36.69 35.90
CA ASN A 29 -9.97 36.83 36.87
C ASN A 29 -8.98 37.93 36.45
N LEU A 30 -8.58 37.95 35.17
CA LEU A 30 -7.66 38.95 34.63
C LEU A 30 -8.24 40.36 34.69
N VAL A 31 -9.49 40.54 34.28
CA VAL A 31 -10.18 41.84 34.35
C VAL A 31 -10.32 42.32 35.79
N THR A 32 -10.67 41.43 36.71
CA THR A 32 -10.78 41.76 38.13
C THR A 32 -9.45 42.20 38.72
N GLU A 33 -8.34 41.52 38.39
CA GLU A 33 -7.01 41.92 38.86
C GLU A 33 -6.54 43.25 38.24
N GLN A 34 -6.73 43.41 36.93
CA GLN A 34 -6.29 44.59 36.21
C GLN A 34 -7.07 45.85 36.60
N TYR A 35 -8.37 45.72 36.88
CA TYR A 35 -9.27 46.82 37.21
C TYR A 35 -9.82 46.73 38.65
N LYS A 36 -9.03 46.18 39.59
CA LYS A 36 -9.43 45.94 40.99
C LYS A 36 -9.97 47.14 41.77
N ASP A 37 -9.71 48.36 41.29
CA ASP A 37 -10.23 49.58 41.88
C ASP A 37 -11.73 49.76 41.62
N VAL A 38 -12.22 49.22 40.49
CA VAL A 38 -13.59 49.41 40.00
C VAL A 38 -14.30 48.10 39.63
N VAL A 39 -13.63 46.94 39.71
CA VAL A 39 -14.21 45.61 39.43
C VAL A 39 -13.98 44.69 40.63
N THR A 40 -15.03 43.97 41.02
CA THR A 40 -14.95 42.86 41.98
C THR A 40 -15.74 41.67 41.46
N GLN A 41 -15.25 40.46 41.70
CA GLN A 41 -15.92 39.22 41.32
C GLN A 41 -16.62 38.59 42.52
N HIS A 42 -17.85 38.11 42.31
CA HIS A 42 -18.70 37.55 43.36
C HIS A 42 -19.32 36.24 42.89
N VAL A 43 -19.51 35.30 43.82
CA VAL A 43 -20.16 34.02 43.56
C VAL A 43 -21.69 34.22 43.58
N LEU A 44 -22.36 33.82 42.51
CA LEU A 44 -23.81 33.79 42.40
C LEU A 44 -24.40 32.46 42.90
N GLY A 45 -23.72 31.35 42.60
CA GLY A 45 -24.19 30.00 42.92
C GLY A 45 -23.37 28.93 42.20
N MET A 46 -23.92 27.72 42.14
CA MET A 46 -23.31 26.58 41.45
C MET A 46 -24.26 26.05 40.38
N THR A 47 -23.73 25.50 39.29
CA THR A 47 -24.50 24.77 38.28
C THR A 47 -24.78 23.32 38.71
N TYR A 48 -25.50 22.56 37.87
CA TYR A 48 -25.78 21.14 38.13
C TYR A 48 -24.49 20.31 38.12
N GLU A 49 -23.56 20.60 37.21
CA GLU A 49 -22.25 19.95 37.13
C GLU A 49 -21.22 20.54 38.11
N ASN A 50 -21.68 21.23 39.18
CA ASN A 50 -20.84 21.83 40.22
C ASN A 50 -19.82 22.87 39.72
N GLN A 51 -20.17 23.65 38.69
CA GLN A 51 -19.36 24.81 38.27
C GLN A 51 -19.81 26.08 39.01
N THR A 52 -18.87 26.89 39.49
CA THR A 52 -19.18 28.15 40.20
C THR A 52 -19.60 29.25 39.23
N ILE A 53 -20.85 29.71 39.35
CA ILE A 53 -21.37 30.85 38.59
C ILE A 53 -20.88 32.13 39.27
N ASN A 54 -20.14 32.95 38.54
CA ASN A 54 -19.63 34.22 39.03
C ASN A 54 -20.24 35.40 38.27
N TYR A 55 -20.35 36.55 38.93
CA TYR A 55 -20.66 37.82 38.29
C TYR A 55 -19.60 38.87 38.60
N LEU A 56 -19.40 39.81 37.67
CA LEU A 56 -18.59 41.00 37.86
C LEU A 56 -19.47 42.14 38.38
N LYS A 57 -19.11 42.70 39.52
CA LYS A 57 -19.61 44.00 39.98
C LYS A 57 -18.64 45.07 39.50
N ILE A 58 -19.13 45.99 38.67
CA ILE A 58 -18.34 47.04 38.02
C ILE A 58 -18.90 48.42 38.40
N GLY A 59 -18.08 49.29 38.96
CA GLY A 59 -18.45 50.64 39.36
C GLY A 59 -17.45 51.24 40.34
N GLU A 60 -17.43 52.56 40.48
CA GLU A 60 -16.52 53.22 41.41
C GLU A 60 -16.88 52.92 42.87
N LYS A 61 -15.89 52.81 43.76
CA LYS A 61 -16.15 52.74 45.19
C LYS A 61 -16.72 54.09 45.66
N SER A 62 -17.94 54.10 46.19
CA SER A 62 -18.52 55.29 46.83
C SER A 62 -19.13 54.90 48.18
N GLY A 63 -19.10 55.83 49.14
CA GLY A 63 -19.75 55.65 50.45
C GLY A 63 -21.29 55.80 50.41
N LYS A 64 -21.91 55.86 49.23
CA LYS A 64 -23.35 56.05 49.03
C LYS A 64 -23.94 54.83 48.32
N SER A 65 -25.19 54.50 48.63
CA SER A 65 -25.91 53.42 47.92
C SER A 65 -26.10 53.80 46.44
N LYS A 66 -25.58 52.98 45.53
CA LYS A 66 -25.77 53.11 44.09
C LYS A 66 -26.97 52.29 43.60
N LYS A 67 -27.53 52.67 42.44
CA LYS A 67 -28.53 51.84 41.75
C LYS A 67 -27.81 50.77 40.92
N VAL A 68 -28.40 49.59 40.79
CA VAL A 68 -27.78 48.45 40.11
C VAL A 68 -28.41 48.24 38.74
N ILE A 69 -27.57 48.03 37.72
CA ILE A 69 -27.96 47.50 36.42
C ILE A 69 -27.50 46.05 36.35
N TRP A 70 -28.44 45.12 36.17
CA TRP A 70 -28.15 43.70 36.00
C TRP A 70 -28.11 43.34 34.51
N MET A 71 -27.12 42.54 34.10
CA MET A 71 -27.00 41.98 32.77
C MET A 71 -26.48 40.55 32.87
N ASP A 72 -27.24 39.58 32.37
CA ASP A 72 -26.77 38.22 32.19
C ASP A 72 -26.71 37.85 30.71
N CYS A 73 -25.79 36.94 30.40
CA CYS A 73 -25.55 36.44 29.05
C CYS A 73 -25.44 34.92 29.06
N GLY A 74 -25.69 34.29 27.91
CA GLY A 74 -25.52 32.85 27.71
C GLY A 74 -26.42 32.00 28.59
N ILE A 75 -27.68 32.40 28.79
CA ILE A 75 -28.70 31.55 29.43
C ILE A 75 -29.11 30.37 28.53
N HIS A 76 -29.11 30.58 27.21
CA HIS A 76 -29.20 29.52 26.22
C HIS A 76 -27.82 29.19 25.68
N ALA A 77 -27.40 27.94 25.85
CA ALA A 77 -26.07 27.43 25.56
C ALA A 77 -25.53 27.76 24.16
N ARG A 78 -26.39 27.69 23.13
CA ARG A 78 -26.02 27.86 21.71
C ARG A 78 -25.93 29.31 21.24
N GLU A 79 -26.35 30.28 22.06
CA GLU A 79 -26.38 31.70 21.70
C GLU A 79 -25.02 32.35 21.98
N TRP A 80 -23.99 31.84 21.31
CA TRP A 80 -22.57 32.15 21.51
C TRP A 80 -22.21 33.63 21.45
N ILE A 81 -22.96 34.41 20.67
CA ILE A 81 -22.76 35.86 20.57
C ILE A 81 -23.09 36.60 21.88
N SER A 82 -23.98 36.05 22.72
CA SER A 82 -24.41 36.68 23.96
C SER A 82 -23.26 36.81 24.98
N PRO A 83 -22.53 35.73 25.35
CA PRO A 83 -21.35 35.84 26.21
C PRO A 83 -20.25 36.74 25.64
N ALA A 84 -20.02 36.69 24.32
CA ALA A 84 -19.05 37.56 23.65
C ALA A 84 -19.43 39.05 23.79
N PHE A 85 -20.72 39.37 23.63
CA PHE A 85 -21.22 40.73 23.85
C PHE A 85 -21.04 41.19 25.31
N CYS A 86 -21.32 40.34 26.31
CA CYS A 86 -21.07 40.70 27.71
C CYS A 86 -19.60 41.05 27.97
N GLN A 87 -18.65 40.31 27.38
CA GLN A 87 -17.22 40.64 27.49
C GLN A 87 -16.87 41.97 26.81
N TRP A 88 -17.43 42.20 25.62
CA TRP A 88 -17.25 43.46 24.89
C TRP A 88 -17.82 44.64 25.68
N PHE A 89 -19.03 44.51 26.22
CA PHE A 89 -19.69 45.52 27.05
C PHE A 89 -18.82 45.88 28.25
N VAL A 90 -18.30 44.89 28.97
CA VAL A 90 -17.39 45.11 30.12
C VAL A 90 -16.12 45.83 29.68
N LYS A 91 -15.52 45.44 28.56
CA LYS A 91 -14.34 46.11 28.00
C LYS A 91 -14.63 47.57 27.66
N GLU A 92 -15.71 47.86 26.94
CA GLU A 92 -16.07 49.23 26.57
C GLU A 92 -16.35 50.11 27.78
N LEU A 93 -17.00 49.56 28.81
CA LEU A 93 -17.16 50.26 30.09
C LEU A 93 -15.80 50.59 30.73
N LEU A 94 -14.89 49.60 30.83
CA LEU A 94 -13.61 49.74 31.53
C LEU A 94 -12.54 50.54 30.79
N GLU A 95 -12.57 50.53 29.46
CA GLU A 95 -11.64 51.34 28.66
C GLU A 95 -12.06 52.81 28.61
N ASN A 96 -13.37 53.09 28.69
CA ASN A 96 -13.89 54.43 28.44
C ASN A 96 -14.44 55.16 29.67
N TYR A 97 -14.57 54.56 30.85
CA TYR A 97 -15.17 55.23 32.02
C TYR A 97 -14.45 56.52 32.47
N LYS A 98 -13.18 56.70 32.10
CA LYS A 98 -12.40 57.93 32.39
C LYS A 98 -12.43 58.96 31.27
N THR A 99 -12.73 58.54 30.04
CA THR A 99 -12.57 59.37 28.83
C THR A 99 -13.92 59.76 28.22
N ASP A 100 -14.96 58.93 28.38
CA ASP A 100 -16.32 59.20 27.91
C ASP A 100 -17.19 59.75 29.06
N GLU A 101 -17.68 60.98 28.91
CA GLU A 101 -18.48 61.66 29.93
C GLU A 101 -19.81 60.97 30.26
N LYS A 102 -20.39 60.21 29.33
CA LYS A 102 -21.63 59.48 29.55
C LYS A 102 -21.36 58.21 30.37
N ILE A 103 -20.33 57.44 29.99
CA ILE A 103 -19.94 56.22 30.72
C ILE A 103 -19.41 56.58 32.11
N GLY A 104 -18.61 57.64 32.24
CA GLY A 104 -18.12 58.13 33.54
C GLY A 104 -19.24 58.51 34.50
N ARG A 105 -20.29 59.19 34.01
CA ARG A 105 -21.49 59.50 34.83
C ARG A 105 -22.24 58.25 35.27
N PHE A 106 -22.26 57.19 34.47
CA PHE A 106 -22.86 55.92 34.87
C PHE A 106 -22.07 55.25 35.98
N PHE A 107 -20.73 55.18 35.87
CA PHE A 107 -19.85 54.61 36.90
C PHE A 107 -19.94 55.30 38.26
N GLN A 108 -20.21 56.61 38.30
CA GLN A 108 -20.38 57.36 39.54
C GLN A 108 -21.69 57.05 40.27
N ASN A 109 -22.77 56.79 39.53
CA ASN A 109 -24.13 56.71 40.08
C ASN A 109 -24.70 55.28 40.15
N MET A 110 -24.11 54.36 39.39
CA MET A 110 -24.61 53.00 39.21
C MET A 110 -23.52 51.96 39.38
N ASP A 111 -23.91 50.77 39.81
CA ASP A 111 -23.09 49.55 39.72
C ASP A 111 -23.66 48.65 38.60
N PHE A 112 -22.80 48.08 37.76
CA PHE A 112 -23.16 47.07 36.77
C PHE A 112 -22.82 45.68 37.29
N TYR A 113 -23.82 44.81 37.36
CA TYR A 113 -23.68 43.42 37.77
C TYR A 113 -23.82 42.58 36.52
N VAL A 114 -22.70 42.05 36.03
CA VAL A 114 -22.65 41.34 34.75
C VAL A 114 -22.34 39.87 34.99
N VAL A 115 -23.23 38.97 34.59
CA VAL A 115 -23.01 37.52 34.52
C VAL A 115 -22.65 37.17 33.07
N PRO A 116 -21.37 36.98 32.72
CA PRO A 116 -20.98 36.79 31.32
C PRO A 116 -21.48 35.46 30.73
N LEU A 117 -21.72 34.47 31.59
CA LEU A 117 -22.21 33.16 31.18
C LEU A 117 -23.01 32.51 32.31
N LEU A 118 -24.34 32.43 32.15
CA LEU A 118 -25.24 31.87 33.16
C LEU A 118 -25.38 30.34 33.03
N ASN A 119 -25.65 29.81 31.84
CA ASN A 119 -25.77 28.38 31.57
C ASN A 119 -24.41 27.80 31.16
N MET A 120 -23.49 27.72 32.11
CA MET A 120 -22.11 27.28 31.86
C MET A 120 -22.01 25.82 31.45
N ASP A 121 -22.83 24.93 32.05
CA ASP A 121 -22.85 23.49 31.72
C ASP A 121 -23.28 23.30 30.25
N GLY A 122 -24.41 23.90 29.86
CA GLY A 122 -24.89 23.83 28.49
C GLY A 122 -23.96 24.51 27.49
N TYR A 123 -23.41 25.68 27.81
CA TYR A 123 -22.43 26.35 26.95
C TYR A 123 -21.17 25.50 26.77
N ASN A 124 -20.64 24.93 27.86
CA ASN A 124 -19.55 23.97 27.77
C ASN A 124 -19.95 22.79 26.88
N TYR A 125 -21.16 22.23 27.01
CA TYR A 125 -21.68 21.17 26.16
C TYR A 125 -21.73 21.53 24.65
N THR A 126 -21.99 22.80 24.30
CA THR A 126 -21.95 23.23 22.89
C THR A 126 -20.53 23.33 22.33
N TRP A 127 -19.54 23.51 23.21
CA TRP A 127 -18.12 23.63 22.88
C TRP A 127 -17.33 22.34 23.08
N THR A 128 -17.83 21.45 23.93
CA THR A 128 -17.37 20.07 23.97
C THR A 128 -17.63 19.58 22.57
N GLU A 129 -16.52 19.38 21.87
CA GLU A 129 -16.51 18.78 20.56
C GLU A 129 -17.49 17.62 20.65
N ASN A 130 -18.56 17.71 19.88
CA ASN A 130 -19.55 16.66 19.84
C ASN A 130 -18.73 15.38 19.59
N CYS A 131 -18.60 14.51 20.59
CA CYS A 131 -17.85 13.27 20.41
C CYS A 131 -18.51 12.41 19.33
N CYS A 132 -19.76 12.73 18.97
CA CYS A 132 -20.49 12.20 17.84
C CYS A 132 -20.30 13.02 16.54
N SER A 133 -19.37 13.98 16.48
CA SER A 133 -18.95 14.66 15.24
C SER A 133 -18.00 13.76 14.48
N GLU A 134 -18.26 13.57 13.18
CA GLU A 134 -17.39 12.83 12.25
C GLU A 134 -15.98 13.44 12.11
N ILE A 135 -15.77 14.67 12.60
CA ILE A 135 -14.48 15.38 12.57
C ILE A 135 -13.97 15.73 13.99
N PHE A 136 -14.44 15.01 15.01
CA PHE A 136 -13.90 15.12 16.37
C PHE A 136 -12.41 14.77 16.41
N CYS A 137 -11.56 15.64 16.95
CA CYS A 137 -10.10 15.48 16.90
C CYS A 137 -9.51 14.74 18.11
N GLY A 138 -10.37 14.25 19.01
CA GLY A 138 -9.99 13.54 20.22
C GLY A 138 -9.55 14.47 21.36
N SER A 139 -9.24 13.89 22.52
CA SER A 139 -8.90 14.67 23.74
C SER A 139 -7.56 15.41 23.67
N LYS A 140 -6.67 14.97 22.77
CA LYS A 140 -5.36 15.56 22.43
C LYS A 140 -4.85 14.91 21.13
N ALA A 141 -3.80 15.48 20.54
CA ALA A 141 -3.06 14.80 19.47
C ALA A 141 -2.62 13.41 19.93
N GLU A 142 -2.76 12.42 19.05
CA GLU A 142 -2.38 11.01 19.31
C GLU A 142 -3.14 10.38 20.50
N SER A 143 -4.34 10.89 20.81
CA SER A 143 -5.19 10.31 21.86
C SER A 143 -5.70 8.92 21.49
N GLU A 144 -5.93 8.65 20.21
CA GLU A 144 -6.37 7.36 19.70
C GLU A 144 -5.20 6.38 19.53
N SER A 145 -5.43 5.14 19.94
CA SER A 145 -4.41 4.08 19.98
C SER A 145 -3.83 3.73 18.61
N GLU A 146 -4.66 3.80 17.58
CA GLU A 146 -4.38 3.51 16.17
C GLU A 146 -3.36 4.52 15.64
N VAL A 147 -3.66 5.82 15.82
CA VAL A 147 -2.79 6.93 15.43
C VAL A 147 -1.49 6.88 16.22
N LYS A 148 -1.57 6.64 17.53
CA LYS A 148 -0.40 6.55 18.39
C LYS A 148 0.57 5.44 17.94
N ALA A 149 0.05 4.30 17.52
CA ALA A 149 0.88 3.18 17.05
C ALA A 149 1.69 3.53 15.79
N VAL A 150 1.05 4.23 14.82
CA VAL A 150 1.73 4.74 13.62
C VAL A 150 2.79 5.78 14.00
N VAL A 151 2.43 6.75 14.85
CA VAL A 151 3.36 7.81 15.30
C VAL A 151 4.59 7.25 16.00
N ASP A 152 4.41 6.28 16.91
CA ASP A 152 5.50 5.67 17.67
C ASP A 152 6.45 4.86 16.76
N LEU A 153 5.95 4.17 15.73
CA LEU A 153 6.81 3.44 14.79
C LEU A 153 7.48 4.38 13.79
N VAL A 154 6.69 5.11 13.01
CA VAL A 154 7.19 5.97 11.93
C VAL A 154 8.09 7.06 12.51
N GLY A 155 7.77 7.62 13.68
CA GLY A 155 8.66 8.56 14.38
C GLY A 155 10.04 7.99 14.72
N ARG A 156 10.14 6.68 15.05
CA ARG A 156 11.42 5.99 15.28
C ARG A 156 12.22 5.73 14.02
N ILE A 157 11.55 5.39 12.91
CA ILE A 157 12.20 5.00 11.64
C ILE A 157 12.20 6.10 10.57
N LYS A 158 11.75 7.32 10.91
CA LYS A 158 11.54 8.43 9.96
C LYS A 158 12.75 8.76 9.09
N ASN A 159 13.96 8.58 9.60
CA ASN A 159 15.20 8.86 8.85
C ASN A 159 15.44 7.85 7.73
N ASP A 160 14.75 6.71 7.76
CA ASP A 160 14.82 5.67 6.73
C ASP A 160 13.63 5.71 5.77
N ILE A 161 12.59 6.52 6.05
CA ILE A 161 11.45 6.69 5.15
C ILE A 161 11.72 7.85 4.19
N LEU A 162 11.69 7.57 2.89
CA LEU A 162 11.87 8.57 1.83
C LEU A 162 10.55 9.20 1.39
N CYS A 163 9.47 8.42 1.44
CA CYS A 163 8.15 8.84 1.00
C CYS A 163 7.06 8.26 1.90
N PHE A 164 6.06 9.07 2.24
CA PHE A 164 4.87 8.70 3.03
C PHE A 164 3.60 8.87 2.19
N LEU A 165 2.95 7.77 1.86
CA LEU A 165 1.72 7.72 1.08
C LEU A 165 0.55 7.32 1.97
N THR A 166 -0.54 8.07 1.91
CA THR A 166 -1.78 7.75 2.63
C THR A 166 -2.93 7.70 1.63
N ILE A 167 -3.65 6.58 1.61
CA ILE A 167 -4.67 6.31 0.59
C ILE A 167 -6.06 6.49 1.19
N HIS A 168 -6.90 7.27 0.51
CA HIS A 168 -8.21 7.71 0.94
C HIS A 168 -9.23 7.60 -0.19
N SER A 169 -10.49 7.88 0.12
CA SER A 169 -11.55 8.05 -0.87
C SER A 169 -12.56 9.07 -0.35
N TYR A 170 -13.22 9.88 -1.17
CA TYR A 170 -13.21 9.98 -2.62
C TYR A 170 -12.90 11.41 -3.04
N GLY A 171 -12.55 11.63 -4.31
CA GLY A 171 -12.48 12.98 -4.86
C GLY A 171 -11.60 13.14 -6.09
N GLN A 172 -10.89 12.09 -6.50
CA GLN A 172 -9.89 12.14 -7.58
C GLN A 172 -8.85 13.24 -7.33
N LEU A 173 -8.24 13.25 -6.14
CA LEU A 173 -7.26 14.25 -5.72
C LEU A 173 -5.91 13.59 -5.38
N ILE A 174 -4.83 14.27 -5.71
CA ILE A 174 -3.50 14.03 -5.13
C ILE A 174 -3.16 15.23 -4.27
N LEU A 175 -3.33 15.09 -2.96
CA LEU A 175 -3.10 16.17 -2.01
C LEU A 175 -1.64 16.18 -1.56
N MET A 176 -1.02 17.35 -1.64
CA MET A 176 0.35 17.62 -1.16
C MET A 176 0.33 18.43 0.15
N PRO A 177 1.42 18.43 0.95
CA PRO A 177 1.50 19.25 2.14
C PRO A 177 1.48 20.76 1.80
N TYR A 178 0.83 21.64 2.58
CA TYR A 178 0.07 21.42 3.80
C TYR A 178 -1.41 21.75 3.63
N GLY A 179 -2.26 21.16 4.47
CA GLY A 179 -3.67 21.50 4.59
C GLY A 179 -3.93 22.83 5.30
N HIS A 180 -2.95 23.36 6.05
CA HIS A 180 -3.03 24.67 6.68
C HIS A 180 -2.77 25.79 5.66
N PRO A 181 -3.64 26.81 5.52
CA PRO A 181 -3.56 27.80 4.43
C PRO A 181 -2.31 28.68 4.49
N ASN A 182 -1.72 28.85 5.67
CA ASN A 182 -0.51 29.66 5.88
C ASN A 182 0.78 28.82 5.95
N LYS A 183 0.79 27.57 5.45
CA LYS A 183 1.95 26.68 5.54
C LYS A 183 2.24 26.02 4.19
N THR A 184 3.52 25.97 3.83
CA THR A 184 3.99 25.45 2.55
C THR A 184 5.24 24.58 2.77
N ALA A 185 5.34 23.45 2.07
CA ALA A 185 6.53 22.60 2.13
C ALA A 185 7.76 23.30 1.48
N PRO A 186 8.98 23.17 2.02
CA PRO A 186 10.19 23.72 1.40
C PRO A 186 10.40 23.29 -0.06
N ASN A 187 10.00 22.07 -0.40
CA ASN A 187 10.05 21.48 -1.75
C ASN A 187 8.65 21.45 -2.41
N HIS A 188 7.88 22.54 -2.27
CA HIS A 188 6.52 22.67 -2.80
C HIS A 188 6.45 22.43 -4.31
N ASP A 189 7.26 23.13 -5.10
CA ASP A 189 7.23 23.03 -6.57
C ASP A 189 7.59 21.62 -7.06
N GLU A 190 8.52 20.96 -6.36
CA GLU A 190 8.89 19.57 -6.63
C GLU A 190 7.72 18.62 -6.33
N HIS A 191 7.02 18.83 -5.21
CA HIS A 191 5.83 18.04 -4.89
C HIS A 191 4.72 18.24 -5.93
N LEU A 192 4.47 19.49 -6.31
CA LEU A 192 3.45 19.82 -7.28
C LEU A 192 3.76 19.18 -8.64
N LYS A 193 5.00 19.29 -9.12
CA LYS A 193 5.44 18.69 -10.38
C LYS A 193 5.35 17.16 -10.34
N LEU A 194 5.82 16.53 -9.26
CA LEU A 194 5.77 15.08 -9.12
C LEU A 194 4.33 14.57 -9.02
N GLY A 195 3.47 15.25 -8.25
CA GLY A 195 2.05 14.95 -8.19
C GLY A 195 1.34 15.13 -9.55
N GLN A 196 1.71 16.15 -10.33
CA GLN A 196 1.21 16.33 -11.71
C GLN A 196 1.65 15.19 -12.64
N ASN A 197 2.89 14.72 -12.51
CA ASN A 197 3.36 13.54 -13.25
C ASN A 197 2.55 12.30 -12.88
N ALA A 198 2.29 12.08 -11.59
CA ALA A 198 1.45 10.98 -11.11
C ALA A 198 0.00 11.10 -11.64
N ALA A 199 -0.59 12.29 -11.61
CA ALA A 199 -1.93 12.53 -12.18
C ALA A 199 -1.97 12.30 -13.70
N ASN A 200 -0.89 12.63 -14.42
CA ASN A 200 -0.77 12.32 -15.85
C ASN A 200 -0.67 10.82 -16.10
N ALA A 201 0.08 10.08 -15.28
CA ALA A 201 0.17 8.61 -15.37
C ALA A 201 -1.19 7.95 -15.09
N ILE A 202 -1.93 8.42 -14.09
CA ILE A 202 -3.31 8.01 -13.82
C ILE A 202 -4.20 8.27 -15.06
N LYS A 203 -4.15 9.47 -15.62
CA LYS A 203 -4.95 9.84 -16.80
C LYS A 203 -4.63 8.98 -18.02
N GLN A 204 -3.38 8.59 -18.21
CA GLN A 204 -2.97 7.70 -19.31
C GLN A 204 -3.53 6.28 -19.16
N LYS A 205 -3.85 5.84 -17.93
CA LYS A 205 -4.32 4.48 -17.67
C LYS A 205 -5.78 4.26 -18.11
N HIS A 206 -6.72 5.04 -17.58
CA HIS A 206 -8.16 4.94 -17.94
C HIS A 206 -8.84 6.28 -18.23
N GLY A 207 -8.08 7.36 -18.43
CA GLY A 207 -8.63 8.68 -18.80
C GLY A 207 -9.10 9.53 -17.62
N THR A 208 -9.09 9.03 -16.38
CA THR A 208 -9.56 9.77 -15.20
C THR A 208 -8.62 10.92 -14.87
N SER A 209 -9.21 12.09 -14.63
CA SER A 209 -8.45 13.31 -14.32
C SER A 209 -8.41 13.53 -12.81
N TYR A 210 -7.20 13.55 -12.25
CA TYR A 210 -6.96 13.87 -10.85
C TYR A 210 -6.47 15.31 -10.71
N ARG A 211 -6.95 16.02 -9.69
CA ARG A 211 -6.47 17.37 -9.34
C ARG A 211 -5.33 17.26 -8.32
N VAL A 212 -4.29 18.08 -8.49
CA VAL A 212 -3.10 18.06 -7.64
C VAL A 212 -2.96 19.41 -6.95
N GLY A 213 -2.74 19.41 -5.63
CA GLY A 213 -2.56 20.65 -4.89
C GLY A 213 -2.72 20.49 -3.38
N PRO A 214 -2.45 21.53 -2.59
CA PRO A 214 -2.65 21.48 -1.15
C PRO A 214 -4.16 21.45 -0.81
N PRO A 215 -4.59 20.71 0.24
CA PRO A 215 -6.01 20.60 0.59
C PRO A 215 -6.68 21.95 0.82
N SER A 216 -5.98 22.92 1.40
CA SER A 216 -6.48 24.29 1.63
C SER A 216 -6.96 25.01 0.37
N GLN A 217 -6.48 24.60 -0.81
CA GLN A 217 -6.82 25.22 -2.09
C GLN A 217 -7.79 24.38 -2.92
N ILE A 218 -7.67 23.05 -2.89
CA ILE A 218 -8.42 22.18 -3.80
C ILE A 218 -9.49 21.31 -3.14
N LEU A 219 -9.54 21.28 -1.81
CA LEU A 219 -10.50 20.55 -1.00
C LEU A 219 -11.12 21.46 0.08
N TYR A 220 -10.52 21.52 1.27
CA TYR A 220 -10.83 22.50 2.33
C TYR A 220 -9.61 22.63 3.28
N PRO A 221 -9.44 23.76 3.98
CA PRO A 221 -8.41 23.92 5.01
C PRO A 221 -8.57 22.90 6.14
N ASN A 222 -7.52 22.14 6.45
CA ASN A 222 -7.53 21.13 7.51
C ASN A 222 -6.24 21.12 8.34
N SER A 223 -6.29 20.48 9.50
CA SER A 223 -5.17 20.27 10.41
C SER A 223 -5.20 18.85 10.97
N GLY A 224 -4.07 18.36 11.48
CA GLY A 224 -3.99 17.02 12.08
C GLY A 224 -3.96 15.86 11.07
N SER A 225 -3.70 16.12 9.78
CA SER A 225 -3.56 15.04 8.77
C SER A 225 -2.22 14.32 8.88
N SER A 226 -2.23 13.00 8.61
CA SER A 226 -1.04 12.13 8.61
C SER A 226 0.03 12.61 7.62
N ARG A 227 -0.39 13.06 6.43
CA ARG A 227 0.47 13.64 5.39
C ARG A 227 1.25 14.85 5.88
N ASP A 228 0.57 15.81 6.51
CA ASP A 228 1.21 17.02 7.03
C ASP A 228 2.16 16.69 8.19
N TRP A 229 1.74 15.78 9.07
CA TRP A 229 2.56 15.28 10.17
C TRP A 229 3.85 14.57 9.68
N ALA A 230 3.75 13.70 8.68
CA ALA A 230 4.89 13.00 8.08
C ALA A 230 5.93 14.01 7.55
N ARG A 231 5.46 15.09 6.89
CA ARG A 231 6.33 16.16 6.40
C ARG A 231 6.98 16.93 7.55
N ASP A 232 6.25 17.18 8.63
CA ASP A 232 6.72 17.90 9.83
C ASP A 232 7.81 17.15 10.60
N ILE A 233 7.73 15.82 10.66
CA ILE A 233 8.75 15.02 11.35
C ILE A 233 10.03 14.83 10.54
N GLY A 234 10.02 15.18 9.25
CA GLY A 234 11.19 15.22 8.37
C GLY A 234 11.17 14.27 7.17
N ILE A 235 10.08 13.55 6.89
CA ILE A 235 9.98 12.72 5.68
C ILE A 235 9.87 13.65 4.47
N GLU A 236 10.70 13.42 3.45
CA GLU A 236 10.91 14.38 2.37
C GLU A 236 9.70 14.54 1.45
N PHE A 237 9.06 13.41 1.08
CA PHE A 237 7.89 13.37 0.22
C PHE A 237 6.68 12.81 0.97
N SER A 238 5.53 13.48 0.87
CA SER A 238 4.28 12.92 1.40
C SER A 238 3.07 13.30 0.56
N TYR A 239 2.16 12.35 0.33
CA TYR A 239 0.95 12.57 -0.47
C TYR A 239 -0.25 11.84 0.12
N THR A 240 -1.43 12.44 -0.05
CA THR A 240 -2.71 11.77 0.12
C THR A 240 -3.34 11.52 -1.24
N PHE A 241 -3.78 10.30 -1.52
CA PHE A 241 -4.58 9.97 -2.70
C PHE A 241 -6.05 9.89 -2.30
N GLU A 242 -6.89 10.81 -2.80
CA GLU A 242 -8.34 10.65 -2.76
C GLU A 242 -8.76 9.93 -4.04
N LEU A 243 -9.03 8.63 -3.94
CA LEU A 243 -9.33 7.77 -5.08
C LEU A 243 -10.67 8.11 -5.75
N ARG A 244 -11.06 7.32 -6.77
CA ARG A 244 -12.36 7.49 -7.44
C ARG A 244 -13.50 7.45 -6.41
N ASP A 245 -14.59 8.18 -6.63
CA ASP A 245 -14.91 9.02 -7.80
C ASP A 245 -14.99 10.52 -7.44
N ASN A 246 -15.72 11.32 -8.21
CA ASN A 246 -15.95 12.76 -7.95
C ASN A 246 -17.22 13.04 -7.11
N GLY A 247 -17.77 12.03 -6.45
CA GLY A 247 -18.98 12.09 -5.63
C GLY A 247 -20.24 11.49 -6.27
N THR A 248 -20.13 10.75 -7.38
CA THR A 248 -21.29 10.06 -7.98
C THR A 248 -21.73 8.87 -7.12
N TYR A 249 -20.77 8.11 -6.61
CA TYR A 249 -20.93 6.98 -5.70
C TYR A 249 -20.44 7.30 -4.28
N GLY A 250 -19.60 8.33 -4.14
CA GLY A 250 -19.07 8.75 -2.84
C GLY A 250 -18.18 7.67 -2.23
N PHE A 251 -18.45 7.28 -0.98
CA PHE A 251 -17.65 6.27 -0.26
C PHE A 251 -18.00 4.82 -0.65
N GLU A 252 -19.12 4.59 -1.34
CA GLU A 252 -19.61 3.26 -1.74
C GLU A 252 -19.38 3.03 -3.25
N LEU A 253 -18.12 2.97 -3.66
CA LEU A 253 -17.76 2.77 -5.06
C LEU A 253 -18.16 1.35 -5.55
N PRO A 254 -18.82 1.20 -6.71
CA PRO A 254 -19.21 -0.11 -7.23
C PRO A 254 -18.02 -1.06 -7.44
N GLU A 255 -18.24 -2.37 -7.24
CA GLU A 255 -17.20 -3.40 -7.35
C GLU A 255 -16.51 -3.42 -8.74
N ASP A 256 -17.25 -3.17 -9.82
CA ASP A 256 -16.71 -3.09 -11.18
C ASP A 256 -15.75 -1.90 -11.40
N GLN A 257 -15.78 -0.91 -10.50
CA GLN A 257 -14.88 0.24 -10.49
C GLN A 257 -13.64 0.03 -9.61
N ILE A 258 -13.56 -1.04 -8.81
CA ILE A 258 -12.41 -1.31 -7.93
C ILE A 258 -11.12 -1.50 -8.76
N GLN A 259 -11.12 -2.42 -9.72
CA GLN A 259 -9.93 -2.69 -10.55
C GLN A 259 -9.45 -1.45 -11.33
N PRO A 260 -10.30 -0.73 -12.09
CA PRO A 260 -9.89 0.49 -12.77
C PRO A 260 -9.29 1.53 -11.82
N THR A 261 -9.85 1.67 -10.61
CA THR A 261 -9.33 2.60 -9.59
C THR A 261 -7.96 2.16 -9.08
N CYS A 262 -7.78 0.88 -8.80
CA CYS A 262 -6.51 0.35 -8.32
C CYS A 262 -5.40 0.44 -9.37
N GLU A 263 -5.71 0.15 -10.63
CA GLU A 263 -4.79 0.28 -11.76
C GLU A 263 -4.33 1.73 -11.98
N GLU A 264 -5.23 2.70 -11.82
CA GLU A 264 -4.90 4.13 -11.85
C GLU A 264 -3.99 4.53 -10.67
N ALA A 265 -4.42 4.21 -9.46
CA ALA A 265 -3.68 4.52 -8.24
C ALA A 265 -2.27 3.94 -8.29
N MET A 266 -2.12 2.71 -8.80
CA MET A 266 -0.83 2.06 -9.01
C MET A 266 0.07 2.87 -9.96
N ALA A 267 -0.45 3.35 -11.09
CA ALA A 267 0.33 4.18 -12.02
C ALA A 267 0.83 5.47 -11.36
N GLY A 268 -0.03 6.11 -10.56
CA GLY A 268 0.34 7.30 -9.79
C GLY A 268 1.40 7.01 -8.71
N VAL A 269 1.20 5.97 -7.92
CA VAL A 269 2.13 5.53 -6.86
C VAL A 269 3.49 5.16 -7.46
N ASN A 270 3.54 4.34 -8.51
CA ASN A 270 4.80 3.93 -9.15
C ASN A 270 5.57 5.13 -9.67
N THR A 271 4.89 6.12 -10.26
CA THR A 271 5.53 7.36 -10.72
C THR A 271 6.24 8.09 -9.57
N ILE A 272 5.62 8.15 -8.39
CA ILE A 272 6.21 8.77 -7.19
C ILE A 272 7.37 7.92 -6.67
N VAL A 273 7.17 6.61 -6.52
CA VAL A 273 8.15 5.65 -6.00
C VAL A 273 9.42 5.64 -6.86
N GLU A 274 9.29 5.56 -8.18
CA GLU A 274 10.41 5.55 -9.13
C GLU A 274 11.20 6.86 -9.07
N TYR A 275 10.52 8.00 -9.00
CA TYR A 275 11.18 9.29 -8.88
C TYR A 275 11.99 9.38 -7.59
N VAL A 276 11.39 9.02 -6.46
CA VAL A 276 12.03 9.02 -5.13
C VAL A 276 13.23 8.07 -5.14
N HIS A 277 13.07 6.85 -5.65
CA HIS A 277 14.16 5.90 -5.80
C HIS A 277 15.33 6.49 -6.59
N ASN A 278 15.06 7.00 -7.80
CA ASN A 278 16.10 7.53 -8.67
C ASN A 278 16.77 8.78 -8.10
N LYS A 279 16.03 9.63 -7.38
CA LYS A 279 16.59 10.80 -6.69
C LYS A 279 17.63 10.41 -5.63
N HIS A 280 17.38 9.36 -4.87
CA HIS A 280 18.26 8.95 -3.76
C HIS A 280 19.35 7.95 -4.17
N PHE A 281 19.14 7.18 -5.25
CA PHE A 281 20.05 6.09 -5.65
C PHE A 281 20.62 6.21 -7.07
N GLY A 282 20.14 7.15 -7.89
CA GLY A 282 20.50 7.27 -9.31
C GLY A 282 21.96 7.57 -9.61
N SER A 283 22.73 8.11 -8.66
CA SER A 283 24.18 8.29 -8.80
C SER A 283 24.99 7.02 -8.50
N ALA A 284 24.41 6.02 -7.82
CA ALA A 284 25.03 4.73 -7.53
C ALA A 284 24.77 3.68 -8.63
N ALA A 285 23.72 3.86 -9.44
CA ALA A 285 23.40 3.00 -10.59
C ALA A 285 24.42 3.13 -11.74
N ALA A 286 25.11 4.27 -11.87
CA ALA A 286 26.19 4.44 -12.85
C ALA A 286 27.51 3.73 -12.44
N ALA A 287 27.67 3.36 -11.17
CA ALA A 287 28.91 2.78 -10.63
C ALA A 287 28.81 1.27 -10.28
N THR A 288 27.64 0.65 -10.45
CA THR A 288 27.37 -0.76 -10.10
C THR A 288 26.99 -1.64 -11.29
N VAL A 289 27.21 -1.16 -12.52
CA VAL A 289 27.04 -1.95 -13.77
C VAL A 289 28.14 -3.02 -13.94
N ALA A 290 29.14 -3.09 -13.06
CA ALA A 290 30.31 -3.94 -13.24
C ALA A 290 30.45 -5.16 -12.28
N LEU A 291 29.51 -5.43 -11.37
CA LEU A 291 29.76 -6.42 -10.30
C LEU A 291 28.58 -7.32 -9.88
N TRP A 292 27.47 -7.32 -10.62
CA TRP A 292 26.29 -8.16 -10.30
C TRP A 292 25.98 -9.27 -11.30
N SER A 293 26.88 -9.53 -12.25
CA SER A 293 26.68 -10.52 -13.33
C SER A 293 27.19 -11.94 -13.02
N THR A 294 27.63 -12.26 -11.80
CA THR A 294 28.29 -13.57 -11.54
C THR A 294 27.81 -14.37 -10.32
N VAL A 295 26.85 -13.90 -9.51
CA VAL A 295 26.46 -14.62 -8.27
C VAL A 295 24.99 -15.08 -8.23
N LEU A 296 24.11 -14.57 -9.10
CA LEU A 296 22.70 -15.01 -9.13
C LEU A 296 22.43 -16.27 -9.98
N ALA A 297 23.44 -16.81 -10.67
CA ALA A 297 23.28 -17.97 -11.54
C ALA A 297 23.47 -19.33 -10.83
N SER A 298 23.75 -19.36 -9.52
CA SER A 298 24.09 -20.61 -8.82
C SER A 298 23.34 -20.86 -7.50
N TYR A 299 22.21 -20.20 -7.25
CA TYR A 299 21.40 -20.44 -6.03
C TYR A 299 19.88 -20.35 -6.20
N LEU A 300 19.35 -20.66 -7.38
CA LEU A 300 17.89 -20.74 -7.64
C LEU A 300 17.47 -22.10 -8.22
N SER A 301 18.06 -23.16 -7.69
CA SER A 301 17.53 -24.51 -7.81
C SER A 301 17.76 -25.22 -6.48
N LEU A 302 16.80 -25.06 -5.56
CA LEU A 302 16.46 -25.94 -4.44
C LEU A 302 15.78 -25.12 -3.33
N LEU A 303 14.50 -25.44 -3.06
CA LEU A 303 13.72 -25.09 -1.86
C LEU A 303 13.35 -23.58 -1.78
N VAL A 304 12.08 -23.16 -1.73
CA VAL A 304 10.99 -23.62 -0.86
C VAL A 304 9.64 -23.31 -1.52
N ILE A 305 8.84 -24.36 -1.63
CA ILE A 305 7.38 -24.40 -1.79
C ILE A 305 6.79 -24.30 -0.37
N TYR A 306 5.92 -23.33 -0.11
CA TYR A 306 4.86 -23.38 0.92
C TYR A 306 3.97 -22.12 0.78
N GLN A 307 2.63 -22.28 0.77
CA GLN A 307 1.64 -21.26 1.18
C GLN A 307 0.85 -20.37 0.17
N GLU A 308 0.76 -20.66 -1.14
CA GLU A 308 0.07 -19.84 -2.19
C GLU A 308 -1.45 -20.02 -2.51
N GLN A 309 -2.27 -20.69 -1.69
CA GLN A 309 -3.63 -21.14 -2.02
C GLN A 309 -4.68 -20.10 -1.70
N ALA A 310 -4.32 -19.23 -0.78
CA ALA A 310 -5.32 -18.65 0.07
C ALA A 310 -5.60 -17.18 -0.34
N LEU A 311 -4.83 -16.70 -1.33
CA LEU A 311 -4.91 -15.41 -2.04
C LEU A 311 -5.63 -15.47 -3.39
N GLN A 312 -5.87 -16.68 -3.94
CA GLN A 312 -6.58 -16.92 -5.20
C GLN A 312 -8.08 -16.69 -5.10
N ASP A 313 -8.68 -17.22 -4.03
CA ASP A 313 -10.07 -16.97 -3.68
C ASP A 313 -10.27 -15.54 -3.15
N TYR A 314 -9.17 -14.80 -2.95
CA TYR A 314 -9.22 -13.41 -2.52
C TYR A 314 -9.53 -12.50 -3.71
N SER A 315 -10.79 -12.13 -3.84
CA SER A 315 -11.27 -11.28 -4.92
C SER A 315 -10.82 -9.82 -4.78
N TYR A 316 -9.70 -9.44 -5.40
CA TYR A 316 -9.21 -8.06 -5.45
C TYR A 316 -10.14 -7.03 -6.13
N THR A 317 -11.24 -7.48 -6.71
CA THR A 317 -12.29 -6.65 -7.33
C THR A 317 -13.55 -6.54 -6.47
N ARG A 318 -13.49 -6.92 -5.19
CA ARG A 318 -14.59 -6.83 -4.22
C ARG A 318 -14.11 -6.29 -2.88
N TYR A 319 -15.07 -5.84 -2.07
CA TYR A 319 -14.79 -5.46 -0.70
C TYR A 319 -14.81 -6.65 0.24
N HIS A 320 -13.93 -6.62 1.24
CA HIS A 320 -13.72 -7.74 2.14
C HIS A 320 -13.92 -7.34 3.60
N PRO A 321 -14.59 -8.17 4.41
CA PRO A 321 -14.60 -8.05 5.86
C PRO A 321 -13.20 -8.12 6.45
N MET A 322 -13.01 -7.48 7.61
CA MET A 322 -11.73 -7.44 8.33
C MET A 322 -11.13 -8.83 8.60
N GLU A 323 -11.94 -9.83 8.95
CA GLU A 323 -11.49 -11.20 9.17
C GLU A 323 -10.83 -11.80 7.93
N GLN A 324 -11.44 -11.60 6.75
CA GLN A 324 -10.87 -12.03 5.48
C GLN A 324 -9.58 -11.27 5.13
N ILE A 325 -9.46 -10.00 5.53
CA ILE A 325 -8.23 -9.22 5.36
C ILE A 325 -7.12 -9.77 6.28
N TYR A 326 -7.39 -10.12 7.53
CA TYR A 326 -6.36 -10.71 8.40
C TYR A 326 -5.94 -12.10 7.94
N GLU A 327 -6.90 -12.92 7.52
CA GLU A 327 -6.60 -14.19 6.87
C GLU A 327 -5.71 -13.96 5.65
N TRP A 328 -6.11 -13.05 4.74
CA TRP A 328 -5.29 -12.63 3.60
C TRP A 328 -3.89 -12.20 4.04
N MET A 329 -3.77 -11.40 5.10
CA MET A 329 -2.47 -10.93 5.56
C MET A 329 -1.56 -12.07 6.03
N ASP A 330 -2.10 -12.97 6.86
CA ASP A 330 -1.36 -14.12 7.34
C ASP A 330 -0.95 -15.03 6.18
N LYS A 331 -1.82 -15.19 5.18
CA LYS A 331 -1.55 -15.96 3.95
C LYS A 331 -0.40 -15.33 3.14
N VAL A 332 -0.46 -14.03 2.84
CA VAL A 332 0.62 -13.29 2.14
C VAL A 332 1.95 -13.45 2.89
N LYS A 333 1.97 -13.21 4.20
CA LYS A 333 3.19 -13.30 5.01
C LYS A 333 3.77 -14.72 4.99
N ASN A 334 2.91 -15.72 5.14
CA ASN A 334 3.31 -17.11 5.23
C ASN A 334 3.89 -17.61 3.91
N GLN A 335 3.30 -17.23 2.78
CA GLN A 335 3.78 -17.69 1.48
C GLN A 335 4.95 -16.90 0.92
N TYR A 336 5.02 -15.61 1.23
CA TYR A 336 6.09 -14.74 0.74
C TYR A 336 7.09 -14.37 1.83
N GLN A 337 7.40 -15.28 2.75
CA GLN A 337 8.28 -15.03 3.92
C GLN A 337 9.74 -14.63 3.57
N ASP A 338 10.13 -14.75 2.31
CA ASP A 338 11.42 -14.34 1.75
C ASP A 338 11.48 -12.82 1.53
N VAL A 339 10.37 -12.20 1.16
CA VAL A 339 10.28 -10.76 0.83
C VAL A 339 9.23 -10.00 1.65
N VAL A 340 8.24 -10.67 2.24
CA VAL A 340 7.21 -10.11 3.11
C VAL A 340 7.46 -10.55 4.55
N SER A 341 7.43 -9.60 5.46
CA SER A 341 7.33 -9.86 6.89
C SER A 341 6.20 -9.04 7.50
N GLN A 342 5.37 -9.70 8.29
CA GLN A 342 4.27 -9.07 9.02
C GLN A 342 4.75 -8.69 10.41
N HIS A 343 4.48 -7.46 10.80
CA HIS A 343 4.91 -6.89 12.06
C HIS A 343 3.70 -6.34 12.80
N PHE A 344 3.67 -6.58 14.11
CA PHE A 344 2.67 -6.00 14.98
C PHE A 344 2.96 -4.51 15.19
N LEU A 345 1.99 -3.66 14.89
CA LEU A 345 2.07 -2.21 15.05
C LEU A 345 1.53 -1.77 16.40
N GLY A 346 0.40 -2.33 16.83
CA GLY A 346 -0.31 -1.93 18.05
C GLY A 346 -1.71 -2.57 18.10
N THR A 347 -2.57 -2.08 18.99
CA THR A 347 -3.97 -2.49 19.04
C THR A 347 -4.90 -1.29 18.85
N THR A 348 -6.06 -1.51 18.25
CA THR A 348 -7.17 -0.55 18.20
C THR A 348 -7.74 -0.27 19.59
N TYR A 349 -8.64 0.71 19.68
CA TYR A 349 -9.37 0.99 20.91
C TYR A 349 -10.13 -0.26 21.40
N GLU A 350 -10.80 -0.94 20.47
CA GLU A 350 -11.52 -2.21 20.68
C GLU A 350 -10.59 -3.45 20.80
N LYS A 351 -9.29 -3.24 21.02
CA LYS A 351 -8.27 -4.27 21.27
C LYS A 351 -8.04 -5.22 20.10
N ARG A 352 -8.35 -4.82 18.87
CA ARG A 352 -8.00 -5.57 17.66
C ARG A 352 -6.55 -5.32 17.28
N PRO A 353 -5.78 -6.34 16.85
CA PRO A 353 -4.39 -6.14 16.48
C PRO A 353 -4.26 -5.37 15.17
N ILE A 354 -3.28 -4.48 15.10
CA ILE A 354 -2.92 -3.75 13.88
C ILE A 354 -1.60 -4.34 13.40
N TYR A 355 -1.58 -4.80 12.16
CA TYR A 355 -0.39 -5.34 11.51
C TYR A 355 0.01 -4.49 10.32
N PHE A 356 1.29 -4.50 9.97
CA PHE A 356 1.78 -3.96 8.71
C PHE A 356 2.73 -4.95 8.04
N PHE A 357 2.84 -4.85 6.71
CA PHE A 357 3.87 -5.55 5.96
C PHE A 357 5.10 -4.70 5.79
N LYS A 358 6.26 -5.33 5.98
CA LYS A 358 7.52 -4.89 5.40
C LYS A 358 7.79 -5.77 4.18
N ILE A 359 7.81 -5.16 3.01
CA ILE A 359 8.00 -5.81 1.71
C ILE A 359 9.37 -5.42 1.14
N GLY A 360 10.12 -6.42 0.66
CA GLY A 360 11.44 -6.30 0.06
C GLY A 360 12.42 -7.35 0.59
N GLU A 361 13.44 -7.67 -0.22
CA GLU A 361 14.42 -8.71 0.11
C GLU A 361 15.09 -8.51 1.47
N LYS A 362 15.44 -9.61 2.14
CA LYS A 362 16.25 -9.59 3.36
C LYS A 362 17.62 -8.95 3.08
N SER A 363 18.09 -8.14 4.02
CA SER A 363 19.42 -7.52 3.94
C SER A 363 19.95 -7.22 5.32
N ASP A 364 21.25 -7.43 5.49
CA ASP A 364 21.99 -7.10 6.72
C ASP A 364 22.26 -5.59 6.85
N LYS A 365 22.01 -4.82 5.78
CA LYS A 365 22.17 -3.38 5.78
C LYS A 365 20.82 -2.68 5.96
N PRO A 366 20.76 -1.57 6.71
CA PRO A 366 19.57 -0.73 6.76
C PRO A 366 19.13 -0.32 5.34
N LYS A 367 17.89 -0.63 4.99
CA LYS A 367 17.27 -0.20 3.73
C LYS A 367 16.46 1.07 3.96
N LYS A 368 16.48 1.96 2.96
CA LYS A 368 15.47 3.03 2.89
C LYS A 368 14.13 2.45 2.46
N MET A 369 13.06 3.11 2.89
CA MET A 369 11.70 2.59 2.84
C MET A 369 10.76 3.63 2.25
N ILE A 370 9.65 3.14 1.71
CA ILE A 370 8.47 3.93 1.41
C ILE A 370 7.38 3.44 2.36
N TRP A 371 6.74 4.37 3.06
CA TRP A 371 5.63 4.08 3.95
C TRP A 371 4.33 4.28 3.18
N MET A 372 3.42 3.31 3.26
CA MET A 372 2.07 3.41 2.72
C MET A 372 1.06 2.93 3.77
N ASP A 373 0.05 3.74 4.04
CA ASP A 373 -1.10 3.34 4.83
C ASP A 373 -2.42 3.49 4.07
N CYS A 374 -3.37 2.65 4.46
CA CYS A 374 -4.72 2.57 3.89
C CYS A 374 -5.72 2.33 5.03
N GLY A 375 -6.96 2.78 4.86
CA GLY A 375 -8.07 2.48 5.78
C GLY A 375 -8.05 3.26 7.11
N ILE A 376 -7.46 4.46 7.15
CA ILE A 376 -7.51 5.32 8.35
C ILE A 376 -8.95 5.78 8.67
N HIS A 377 -9.82 5.86 7.67
CA HIS A 377 -11.25 6.09 7.82
C HIS A 377 -12.04 4.82 7.50
N ALA A 378 -12.84 4.33 8.45
CA ALA A 378 -13.51 3.03 8.35
C ALA A 378 -14.51 2.89 7.18
N ARG A 379 -15.04 4.01 6.66
CA ARG A 379 -15.99 4.02 5.53
C ARG A 379 -15.32 4.04 4.15
N GLU A 380 -13.99 4.13 4.07
CA GLU A 380 -13.26 4.29 2.81
C GLU A 380 -12.79 2.95 2.27
N TRP A 381 -13.72 2.12 1.80
CA TRP A 381 -13.45 0.70 1.51
C TRP A 381 -12.50 0.45 0.33
N ILE A 382 -12.43 1.38 -0.64
CA ILE A 382 -11.49 1.29 -1.77
C ILE A 382 -10.03 1.48 -1.35
N SER A 383 -9.78 2.17 -0.23
CA SER A 383 -8.42 2.38 0.29
C SER A 383 -7.73 1.06 0.69
N PRO A 384 -8.28 0.23 1.61
CA PRO A 384 -7.69 -1.08 1.91
C PRO A 384 -7.72 -2.03 0.70
N ALA A 385 -8.72 -1.94 -0.19
CA ALA A 385 -8.72 -2.71 -1.44
C ALA A 385 -7.49 -2.38 -2.32
N PHE A 386 -7.12 -1.10 -2.44
CA PHE A 386 -5.91 -0.69 -3.16
C PHE A 386 -4.63 -1.19 -2.52
N CYS A 387 -4.47 -1.11 -1.18
CA CYS A 387 -3.28 -1.65 -0.53
C CYS A 387 -3.10 -3.16 -0.81
N GLN A 388 -4.20 -3.91 -0.85
CA GLN A 388 -4.16 -5.34 -1.17
C GLN A 388 -3.81 -5.57 -2.64
N TRP A 389 -4.40 -4.78 -3.55
CA TRP A 389 -4.03 -4.76 -4.97
C TRP A 389 -2.56 -4.39 -5.19
N PHE A 390 -2.01 -3.46 -4.40
CA PHE A 390 -0.62 -3.04 -4.48
C PHE A 390 0.35 -4.20 -4.17
N VAL A 391 0.04 -4.98 -3.14
CA VAL A 391 0.78 -6.20 -2.80
C VAL A 391 0.64 -7.27 -3.90
N LYS A 392 -0.48 -7.30 -4.62
CA LYS A 392 -0.76 -8.25 -5.73
C LYS A 392 -0.04 -7.91 -7.04
N GLU A 393 -0.14 -6.69 -7.55
CA GLU A 393 0.34 -6.34 -8.90
C GLU A 393 1.87 -6.33 -9.02
N ASP A 394 2.59 -6.06 -7.94
CA ASP A 394 4.06 -6.22 -7.93
C ASP A 394 4.47 -7.71 -8.12
N ARG A 395 3.50 -8.65 -8.03
CA ARG A 395 3.71 -10.10 -8.09
C ARG A 395 3.19 -10.80 -9.37
N LEU A 396 2.22 -10.23 -10.11
CA LEU A 396 1.72 -10.77 -11.40
C LEU A 396 2.55 -10.32 -12.62
N TRP A 397 3.61 -9.56 -12.39
CA TRP A 397 4.52 -9.14 -13.44
C TRP A 397 5.24 -10.35 -14.08
N ARG A 398 5.11 -10.52 -15.40
CA ARG A 398 5.74 -11.64 -16.16
C ARG A 398 6.93 -11.27 -17.03
N LYS A 399 7.15 -9.98 -17.29
CA LYS A 399 8.23 -9.51 -18.16
C LYS A 399 9.53 -9.35 -17.37
N SER A 400 10.65 -9.08 -18.04
CA SER A 400 11.85 -8.54 -17.39
C SER A 400 11.57 -7.15 -16.78
N ARG A 401 12.60 -6.52 -16.20
CA ARG A 401 12.50 -5.13 -15.68
C ARG A 401 13.35 -4.14 -16.49
N SER A 402 13.76 -4.51 -17.71
CA SER A 402 14.57 -3.64 -18.55
C SER A 402 13.81 -2.37 -18.96
N PRO A 403 14.45 -1.19 -18.97
CA PRO A 403 13.84 0.00 -19.53
C PRO A 403 13.62 -0.19 -21.04
N SER A 404 12.51 0.35 -21.56
CA SER A 404 12.24 0.28 -22.99
C SER A 404 13.40 0.92 -23.80
N PRO A 405 13.90 0.24 -24.84
CA PRO A 405 14.91 0.79 -25.74
C PRO A 405 14.33 1.84 -26.72
N PHE A 406 13.00 1.98 -26.78
CA PHE A 406 12.32 2.92 -27.65
C PHE A 406 11.99 4.23 -26.91
N SER A 407 12.41 5.36 -27.48
CA SER A 407 12.23 6.70 -26.91
C SER A 407 10.77 7.13 -26.75
N ASN A 408 9.85 6.48 -27.46
CA ASN A 408 8.41 6.74 -27.42
C ASN A 408 7.65 5.78 -26.49
N CYS A 409 8.34 4.98 -25.68
CA CYS A 409 7.71 4.01 -24.80
C CYS A 409 8.25 4.07 -23.38
N THR A 410 7.33 4.25 -22.44
CA THR A 410 7.60 4.36 -21.00
C THR A 410 7.40 3.04 -20.25
N SER A 411 6.91 1.99 -20.92
CA SER A 411 6.71 0.69 -20.30
C SER A 411 8.04 -0.05 -20.08
N VAL A 412 8.13 -0.76 -18.97
CA VAL A 412 9.29 -1.59 -18.59
C VAL A 412 9.05 -3.04 -19.01
N GLY A 413 10.14 -3.75 -19.27
CA GLY A 413 10.19 -5.19 -19.41
C GLY A 413 9.87 -5.75 -20.79
N THR A 414 10.53 -6.87 -21.09
CA THR A 414 10.35 -7.74 -22.24
C THR A 414 9.87 -9.11 -21.78
N ASP A 415 8.94 -9.74 -22.49
CA ASP A 415 8.61 -11.14 -22.28
C ASP A 415 9.81 -12.01 -22.67
N LEU A 416 10.50 -12.55 -21.66
CA LEU A 416 11.71 -13.34 -21.87
C LEU A 416 11.45 -14.55 -22.76
N ASN A 417 10.25 -15.16 -22.69
CA ASN A 417 9.87 -16.30 -23.53
C ASN A 417 9.29 -15.89 -24.90
N ARG A 418 9.48 -14.63 -25.29
CA ARG A 418 9.33 -14.12 -26.67
C ARG A 418 10.62 -13.49 -27.19
N ASN A 419 11.72 -13.57 -26.41
CA ASN A 419 12.98 -12.90 -26.68
C ASN A 419 14.08 -13.84 -27.19
N PHE A 420 13.84 -15.16 -27.26
CA PHE A 420 14.82 -16.11 -27.79
C PHE A 420 14.91 -16.06 -29.32
N ASP A 421 16.07 -16.45 -29.86
CA ASP A 421 16.36 -16.45 -31.30
C ASP A 421 15.78 -17.67 -32.02
N SER A 422 14.44 -17.76 -32.03
CA SER A 422 13.70 -18.75 -32.83
C SER A 422 12.52 -18.05 -33.50
N ALA A 423 12.67 -17.72 -34.80
CA ALA A 423 11.68 -16.93 -35.55
C ALA A 423 11.20 -15.67 -34.79
N TRP A 424 12.12 -14.97 -34.13
CA TRP A 424 11.85 -13.93 -33.15
C TRP A 424 10.81 -12.89 -33.60
N CYS A 425 9.77 -12.74 -32.77
CA CYS A 425 8.72 -11.72 -32.92
C CYS A 425 7.94 -11.75 -34.25
N CYS A 426 7.90 -12.92 -34.90
CA CYS A 426 7.13 -13.15 -36.12
C CYS A 426 5.65 -13.44 -35.82
N ILE A 427 5.34 -14.28 -34.83
CA ILE A 427 3.98 -14.68 -34.46
C ILE A 427 3.86 -14.77 -32.94
N GLY A 428 2.74 -14.32 -32.34
CA GLY A 428 2.49 -14.46 -30.89
C GLY A 428 3.38 -13.61 -29.96
N GLY A 429 4.28 -12.81 -30.53
CA GLY A 429 5.06 -11.77 -29.86
C GLY A 429 4.65 -10.38 -30.35
N SER A 430 4.71 -9.38 -29.47
CA SER A 430 4.33 -8.01 -29.77
C SER A 430 5.56 -7.12 -29.97
N ARG A 431 5.53 -6.24 -30.96
CA ARG A 431 6.51 -5.13 -31.10
C ARG A 431 6.13 -3.89 -30.27
N ASN A 432 4.92 -3.86 -29.72
CA ASN A 432 4.51 -2.87 -28.74
C ASN A 432 5.12 -3.23 -27.37
N CYS A 433 6.05 -2.41 -26.91
CA CYS A 433 6.73 -2.44 -25.61
C CYS A 433 5.80 -2.44 -24.38
N SER A 434 4.60 -1.88 -24.50
CA SER A 434 3.59 -1.90 -23.44
C SER A 434 2.84 -3.23 -23.36
N SER A 435 2.99 -4.10 -24.36
CA SER A 435 2.37 -5.43 -24.34
C SER A 435 3.03 -6.33 -23.30
N GLN A 436 2.23 -7.22 -22.71
CA GLN A 436 2.70 -8.31 -21.85
C GLN A 436 3.47 -9.40 -22.63
N THR A 437 3.31 -9.43 -23.97
CA THR A 437 4.04 -10.31 -24.88
C THR A 437 5.11 -9.57 -25.69
N PHE A 438 5.59 -8.41 -25.19
CA PHE A 438 6.62 -7.64 -25.87
C PHE A 438 7.88 -8.47 -26.08
N CYS A 439 8.33 -8.60 -27.32
CA CYS A 439 9.40 -9.52 -27.71
C CYS A 439 10.83 -8.98 -27.53
N GLY A 440 10.98 -7.70 -27.16
CA GLY A 440 12.28 -7.03 -27.00
C GLY A 440 12.67 -6.18 -28.22
N SER A 441 13.87 -5.61 -28.21
CA SER A 441 14.42 -4.86 -29.36
C SER A 441 15.14 -5.73 -30.38
N ALA A 442 15.63 -6.89 -29.94
CA ALA A 442 16.34 -7.88 -30.75
C ALA A 442 16.23 -9.25 -30.06
N PRO A 443 16.49 -10.36 -30.76
CA PRO A 443 16.69 -11.65 -30.11
C PRO A 443 17.82 -11.56 -29.08
N GLY A 444 17.58 -12.04 -27.86
CA GLY A 444 18.53 -11.94 -26.75
C GLY A 444 18.84 -10.49 -26.34
N SER A 445 17.91 -9.55 -26.55
CA SER A 445 18.09 -8.16 -26.09
C SER A 445 18.14 -8.05 -24.57
N GLU A 446 17.49 -8.97 -23.87
CA GLU A 446 17.49 -9.03 -22.41
C GLU A 446 18.72 -9.78 -21.90
N SER A 447 19.36 -9.25 -20.85
CA SER A 447 20.53 -9.88 -20.24
C SER A 447 20.26 -11.32 -19.78
N GLU A 448 19.04 -11.57 -19.33
CA GLU A 448 18.56 -12.84 -18.81
C GLU A 448 18.44 -13.88 -19.93
N SER A 449 17.72 -13.57 -21.01
CA SER A 449 17.63 -14.43 -22.20
C SER A 449 19.00 -14.68 -22.81
N LYS A 450 19.81 -13.62 -22.91
CA LYS A 450 21.17 -13.70 -23.45
C LYS A 450 22.06 -14.65 -22.64
N ALA A 451 22.00 -14.60 -21.32
CA ALA A 451 22.79 -15.49 -20.46
C ALA A 451 22.40 -16.96 -20.64
N VAL A 452 21.10 -17.27 -20.75
CA VAL A 452 20.62 -18.63 -21.04
C VAL A 452 21.09 -19.08 -22.42
N MET A 453 20.92 -18.22 -23.42
CA MET A 453 21.35 -18.51 -24.79
C MET A 453 22.85 -18.81 -24.88
N GLU A 454 23.69 -18.03 -24.18
CA GLU A 454 25.14 -18.24 -24.15
C GLU A 454 25.52 -19.53 -23.42
N LEU A 455 24.97 -19.78 -22.22
CA LEU A 455 25.28 -20.98 -21.43
C LEU A 455 24.91 -22.26 -22.19
N VAL A 456 23.68 -22.32 -22.70
CA VAL A 456 23.18 -23.52 -23.37
C VAL A 456 23.88 -23.71 -24.71
N ASN A 457 24.18 -22.65 -25.49
CA ASN A 457 25.00 -22.80 -26.70
C ASN A 457 26.39 -23.38 -26.41
N ASN A 458 27.00 -23.00 -25.29
CA ASN A 458 28.31 -23.51 -24.89
C ASN A 458 28.27 -24.97 -24.39
N LYS A 459 27.09 -25.46 -24.00
CA LYS A 459 26.89 -26.80 -23.40
C LYS A 459 25.96 -27.70 -24.20
N LYS A 460 25.49 -27.28 -25.36
CA LYS A 460 24.44 -27.96 -26.13
C LYS A 460 24.74 -29.43 -26.47
N ASN A 461 26.03 -29.78 -26.64
CA ASN A 461 26.44 -31.16 -26.90
C ASN A 461 26.34 -32.05 -25.65
N ASP A 462 26.32 -31.46 -24.46
CA ASP A 462 26.21 -32.15 -23.17
C ASP A 462 24.76 -32.16 -22.64
N ILE A 463 23.88 -31.32 -23.20
CA ILE A 463 22.48 -31.18 -22.77
C ILE A 463 21.61 -32.13 -23.58
N LEU A 464 21.16 -33.20 -22.93
CA LEU A 464 20.34 -34.24 -23.57
C LEU A 464 18.84 -33.88 -23.59
N CYS A 465 18.39 -33.06 -22.64
CA CYS A 465 17.00 -32.64 -22.52
C CYS A 465 16.90 -31.20 -22.04
N PHE A 466 16.05 -30.40 -22.70
CA PHE A 466 15.69 -29.04 -22.33
C PHE A 466 14.23 -29.02 -21.88
N LEU A 467 13.99 -28.70 -20.61
CA LEU A 467 12.66 -28.62 -20.05
C LEU A 467 12.42 -27.18 -19.61
N THR A 468 11.35 -26.57 -20.11
CA THR A 468 10.88 -25.29 -19.60
C THR A 468 9.49 -25.49 -19.01
N ILE A 469 9.32 -25.04 -17.78
CA ILE A 469 8.13 -25.32 -16.98
C ILE A 469 7.35 -24.02 -16.85
N HIS A 470 6.08 -24.08 -17.21
CA HIS A 470 5.13 -22.98 -17.26
C HIS A 470 3.82 -23.42 -16.60
N SER A 471 2.92 -22.46 -16.39
CA SER A 471 1.50 -22.71 -16.16
C SER A 471 0.73 -21.65 -16.94
N TYR A 472 -0.50 -21.88 -17.38
CA TYR A 472 -1.36 -23.05 -17.17
C TYR A 472 -1.84 -23.60 -18.52
N GLY A 473 -2.42 -24.80 -18.51
CA GLY A 473 -3.07 -25.38 -19.68
C GLY A 473 -3.09 -26.91 -19.71
N GLN A 474 -2.39 -27.57 -18.79
CA GLN A 474 -2.21 -29.02 -18.80
C GLN A 474 -1.71 -29.51 -20.16
N LEU A 475 -0.61 -28.94 -20.63
CA LEU A 475 0.00 -29.25 -21.92
C LEU A 475 1.42 -29.79 -21.73
N ILE A 476 1.79 -30.80 -22.51
CA ILE A 476 3.20 -31.15 -22.74
C ILE A 476 3.48 -30.78 -24.19
N MET A 477 4.02 -29.59 -24.37
CA MET A 477 4.25 -29.03 -25.68
C MET A 477 5.60 -29.46 -26.22
N THR A 478 5.57 -30.09 -27.39
CA THR A 478 6.76 -30.37 -28.21
C THR A 478 7.04 -29.17 -29.12
N PRO A 479 8.25 -29.03 -29.66
CA PRO A 479 8.47 -28.14 -30.80
C PRO A 479 7.58 -28.53 -32.01
N PHE A 480 7.06 -27.62 -32.84
CA PHE A 480 7.25 -26.18 -32.82
C PHE A 480 5.97 -25.38 -32.57
N GLY A 481 6.11 -24.19 -31.96
CA GLY A 481 5.05 -23.18 -31.92
C GLY A 481 4.76 -22.53 -33.28
N GLU A 482 5.72 -22.59 -34.21
CA GLU A 482 5.59 -22.10 -35.58
C GLU A 482 4.74 -23.06 -36.45
N PRO A 483 3.67 -22.57 -37.12
CA PRO A 483 2.83 -23.39 -37.99
C PRO A 483 3.60 -24.01 -39.15
N GLY A 484 3.42 -25.32 -39.36
CA GLY A 484 4.05 -26.04 -40.48
C GLY A 484 5.53 -26.38 -40.28
N LYS A 485 6.12 -26.04 -39.13
CA LYS A 485 7.46 -26.48 -38.73
C LYS A 485 7.37 -27.70 -37.82
N THR A 486 8.20 -28.71 -38.06
CA THR A 486 8.15 -29.99 -37.33
C THR A 486 9.56 -30.46 -37.00
N ALA A 487 9.76 -30.94 -35.77
CA ALA A 487 11.05 -31.49 -35.35
C ALA A 487 11.37 -32.78 -36.12
N SER A 488 12.64 -33.01 -36.44
CA SER A 488 13.05 -34.22 -37.18
C SER A 488 12.78 -35.52 -36.41
N ASN A 489 12.70 -35.44 -35.08
CA ASN A 489 12.33 -36.51 -34.16
C ASN A 489 10.93 -36.25 -33.55
N HIS A 490 10.02 -35.62 -34.30
CA HIS A 490 8.68 -35.29 -33.81
C HIS A 490 7.93 -36.50 -33.27
N ASP A 491 7.95 -37.63 -33.99
CA ASP A 491 7.26 -38.85 -33.56
C ASP A 491 7.81 -39.35 -32.22
N GLU A 492 9.13 -39.25 -32.00
CA GLU A 492 9.77 -39.63 -30.74
C GLU A 492 9.46 -38.63 -29.61
N LEU A 493 9.44 -37.32 -29.91
CA LEU A 493 9.03 -36.29 -28.95
C LEU A 493 7.56 -36.46 -28.54
N MET A 494 6.70 -36.79 -29.50
CA MET A 494 5.29 -37.09 -29.25
C MET A 494 5.15 -38.37 -28.43
N GLU A 495 5.90 -39.43 -28.76
CA GLU A 495 5.88 -40.69 -28.00
C GLU A 495 6.32 -40.47 -26.54
N VAL A 496 7.44 -39.76 -26.33
CA VAL A 496 7.98 -39.47 -25.01
C VAL A 496 7.11 -38.48 -24.24
N GLY A 497 6.54 -37.48 -24.91
CA GLY A 497 5.54 -36.59 -24.33
C GLY A 497 4.25 -37.34 -23.94
N GLN A 498 3.81 -38.32 -24.73
CA GLN A 498 2.67 -39.19 -24.42
C GLN A 498 3.00 -40.17 -23.29
N LEU A 499 4.24 -40.66 -23.18
CA LEU A 499 4.71 -41.41 -22.02
C LEU A 499 4.66 -40.53 -20.76
N ALA A 500 5.16 -39.30 -20.85
CA ALA A 500 5.12 -38.33 -19.76
C ALA A 500 3.69 -37.97 -19.35
N SER A 501 2.78 -37.74 -20.32
CA SER A 501 1.37 -37.48 -20.05
C SER A 501 0.68 -38.67 -19.39
N ARG A 502 0.99 -39.90 -19.82
CA ARG A 502 0.48 -41.12 -19.16
C ARG A 502 1.01 -41.24 -17.73
N ALA A 503 2.27 -40.90 -17.49
CA ALA A 503 2.85 -40.92 -16.14
C ALA A 503 2.22 -39.85 -15.23
N VAL A 504 1.93 -38.68 -15.78
CA VAL A 504 1.15 -37.61 -15.14
C VAL A 504 -0.27 -38.10 -14.81
N GLU A 505 -0.97 -38.69 -15.79
CA GLU A 505 -2.33 -39.22 -15.62
C GLU A 505 -2.37 -40.36 -14.60
N GLN A 506 -1.38 -41.25 -14.58
CA GLN A 506 -1.27 -42.33 -13.60
C GLN A 506 -1.07 -41.83 -12.17
N LYS A 507 -0.50 -40.64 -11.98
CA LYS A 507 -0.31 -40.08 -10.65
C LYS A 507 -1.62 -39.64 -10.02
N HIS A 508 -2.34 -38.75 -10.70
CA HIS A 508 -3.49 -38.07 -10.10
C HIS A 508 -4.72 -37.96 -11.04
N GLY A 509 -4.73 -38.70 -12.14
CA GLY A 509 -5.87 -38.77 -13.07
C GLY A 509 -6.05 -37.55 -13.96
N ILE A 510 -5.05 -36.66 -14.04
CA ILE A 510 -5.07 -35.48 -14.92
C ILE A 510 -4.42 -35.80 -16.26
N SER A 511 -5.18 -35.57 -17.32
CA SER A 511 -4.67 -35.73 -18.69
C SER A 511 -4.02 -34.43 -19.15
N TYR A 512 -2.80 -34.54 -19.68
CA TYR A 512 -2.13 -33.44 -20.37
C TYR A 512 -2.28 -33.62 -21.88
N THR A 513 -2.61 -32.54 -22.59
CA THR A 513 -2.62 -32.58 -24.05
C THR A 513 -1.19 -32.48 -24.55
N VAL A 514 -0.74 -33.49 -25.29
CA VAL A 514 0.61 -33.52 -25.87
C VAL A 514 0.52 -33.08 -27.32
N GLY A 515 1.36 -32.13 -27.71
CA GLY A 515 1.46 -31.75 -29.11
C GLY A 515 2.26 -30.48 -29.33
N PRO A 516 2.52 -30.14 -30.59
CA PRO A 516 3.15 -28.87 -30.91
C PRO A 516 2.19 -27.71 -30.57
N PRO A 517 2.67 -26.58 -30.03
CA PRO A 517 1.81 -25.46 -29.63
C PRO A 517 0.95 -24.91 -30.77
N SER A 518 1.43 -25.02 -32.02
CA SER A 518 0.67 -24.68 -33.23
C SER A 518 -0.60 -25.53 -33.44
N VAL A 519 -0.72 -26.66 -32.73
CA VAL A 519 -1.87 -27.56 -32.76
C VAL A 519 -2.66 -27.51 -31.44
N VAL A 520 -1.97 -27.45 -30.29
CA VAL A 520 -2.62 -27.63 -28.97
C VAL A 520 -2.84 -26.35 -28.19
N LEU A 521 -2.27 -25.21 -28.62
CA LEU A 521 -2.40 -23.94 -27.90
C LEU A 521 -2.73 -22.78 -28.87
N TYR A 522 -1.72 -22.04 -29.31
CA TYR A 522 -1.82 -21.01 -30.34
C TYR A 522 -0.45 -20.84 -30.99
N ASN A 523 -0.44 -20.29 -32.20
CA ASN A 523 0.78 -20.08 -32.96
C ASN A 523 1.65 -19.01 -32.31
N TYR A 524 2.91 -19.32 -32.03
CA TYR A 524 3.88 -18.35 -31.53
C TYR A 524 5.30 -18.66 -31.98
N THR A 525 6.17 -17.67 -31.86
CA THR A 525 7.61 -17.79 -32.08
C THR A 525 8.39 -17.10 -30.96
N GLY A 526 9.70 -17.34 -30.87
CA GLY A 526 10.60 -16.75 -29.89
C GLY A 526 10.61 -17.46 -28.53
N SER A 527 10.12 -18.70 -28.47
CA SER A 527 10.10 -19.52 -27.26
C SER A 527 11.44 -20.22 -27.01
N SER A 528 11.72 -20.49 -25.73
CA SER A 528 12.94 -21.18 -25.31
C SER A 528 12.98 -22.65 -25.75
N HIS A 529 11.86 -23.38 -25.77
CA HIS A 529 11.85 -24.79 -26.20
C HIS A 529 12.07 -24.95 -27.71
N ASP A 530 11.54 -24.02 -28.51
CA ASP A 530 11.71 -24.03 -29.98
C ASP A 530 13.17 -23.74 -30.30
N TRP A 531 13.74 -22.73 -29.62
CA TRP A 531 15.14 -22.37 -29.72
C TRP A 531 16.06 -23.53 -29.32
N ALA A 532 15.83 -24.17 -28.17
CA ALA A 532 16.61 -25.32 -27.70
C ALA A 532 16.63 -26.46 -28.74
N ARG A 533 15.48 -26.71 -29.38
CA ARG A 533 15.38 -27.70 -30.44
C ARG A 533 16.09 -27.29 -31.72
N ASP A 534 16.00 -26.02 -32.10
CA ASP A 534 16.66 -25.46 -33.28
C ASP A 534 18.20 -25.54 -33.20
N ILE A 535 18.78 -25.35 -32.00
CA ILE A 535 20.23 -25.41 -31.81
C ILE A 535 20.81 -26.84 -31.70
N GLY A 536 19.93 -27.85 -31.62
CA GLY A 536 20.29 -29.27 -31.67
C GLY A 536 20.04 -30.09 -30.40
N ILE A 537 19.36 -29.55 -29.37
CA ILE A 537 18.98 -30.37 -28.21
C ILE A 537 17.86 -31.32 -28.62
N GLU A 538 18.09 -32.62 -28.43
CA GLU A 538 17.26 -33.69 -28.98
C GLU A 538 15.86 -33.74 -28.34
N PHE A 539 15.79 -33.61 -27.02
CA PHE A 539 14.55 -33.59 -26.26
C PHE A 539 14.29 -32.19 -25.74
N SER A 540 13.20 -31.57 -26.18
CA SER A 540 12.81 -30.22 -25.73
C SER A 540 11.31 -30.18 -25.48
N TYR A 541 10.89 -29.74 -24.30
CA TYR A 541 9.48 -29.68 -23.93
C TYR A 541 9.15 -28.42 -23.13
N THR A 542 7.97 -27.86 -23.39
CA THR A 542 7.28 -27.04 -22.41
C THR A 542 6.25 -27.86 -21.67
N PHE A 543 6.27 -27.79 -20.34
CA PHE A 543 5.11 -28.17 -19.55
C PHE A 543 4.28 -26.91 -19.28
N GLU A 544 3.02 -26.88 -19.69
CA GLU A 544 2.01 -26.00 -19.09
C GLU A 544 1.32 -26.83 -18.02
N LEU A 545 1.64 -26.56 -16.77
CA LEU A 545 1.15 -27.32 -15.64
C LEU A 545 -0.36 -27.12 -15.42
N ARG A 546 -0.89 -27.67 -14.33
CA ARG A 546 -2.30 -27.46 -13.97
C ARG A 546 -2.60 -25.94 -13.91
N ASP A 547 -3.83 -25.54 -14.17
CA ASP A 547 -4.97 -26.34 -14.58
C ASP A 547 -5.40 -26.01 -16.02
N ASN A 548 -6.61 -26.36 -16.44
CA ASN A 548 -7.12 -26.00 -17.77
C ASN A 548 -7.97 -24.71 -17.76
N GLY A 549 -7.66 -23.77 -16.85
CA GLY A 549 -8.26 -22.44 -16.79
C GLY A 549 -9.36 -22.23 -15.73
N THR A 550 -9.57 -23.18 -14.81
CA THR A 550 -10.44 -22.96 -13.63
C THR A 550 -9.77 -22.00 -12.66
N TYR A 551 -8.46 -22.15 -12.50
CA TYR A 551 -7.58 -21.43 -11.59
C TYR A 551 -6.50 -20.65 -12.35
N GLY A 552 -6.10 -21.13 -13.52
CA GLY A 552 -5.19 -20.43 -14.40
C GLY A 552 -3.78 -20.33 -13.82
N PHE A 553 -3.16 -19.14 -13.93
CA PHE A 553 -1.83 -18.87 -13.34
C PHE A 553 -1.86 -18.88 -11.81
N GLU A 554 -3.05 -18.83 -11.26
CA GLU A 554 -3.29 -18.85 -9.85
C GLU A 554 -3.86 -20.25 -9.53
N LEU A 555 -2.99 -21.28 -9.51
CA LEU A 555 -3.32 -22.67 -9.14
C LEU A 555 -3.31 -22.89 -7.60
N PRO A 556 -4.31 -23.56 -6.97
CA PRO A 556 -4.40 -23.70 -5.51
C PRO A 556 -3.25 -24.51 -4.89
N GLU A 557 -2.76 -24.24 -3.67
CA GLU A 557 -1.63 -25.02 -3.07
C GLU A 557 -1.88 -26.52 -2.95
N ASP A 558 -3.11 -26.93 -2.65
CA ASP A 558 -3.48 -28.33 -2.59
C ASP A 558 -3.35 -29.01 -3.96
N GLN A 559 -3.26 -28.22 -5.03
CA GLN A 559 -2.88 -28.65 -6.36
C GLN A 559 -1.37 -28.53 -6.58
N ILE A 560 -0.59 -27.73 -5.83
CA ILE A 560 0.87 -27.63 -6.00
C ILE A 560 1.51 -28.98 -5.78
N GLN A 561 1.24 -29.66 -4.66
CA GLN A 561 1.85 -30.97 -4.42
C GLN A 561 1.44 -32.02 -5.48
N PRO A 562 0.15 -32.21 -5.80
CA PRO A 562 -0.26 -33.07 -6.92
C PRO A 562 0.36 -32.67 -8.25
N THR A 563 0.34 -31.38 -8.60
CA THR A 563 0.94 -30.85 -9.83
C THR A 563 2.44 -31.09 -9.87
N CYS A 564 3.15 -30.93 -8.77
CA CYS A 564 4.56 -31.24 -8.67
C CYS A 564 4.81 -32.75 -8.74
N GLU A 565 3.97 -33.60 -8.14
CA GLU A 565 4.09 -35.06 -8.21
C GLU A 565 3.80 -35.59 -9.62
N GLU A 566 2.82 -35.02 -10.31
CA GLU A 566 2.50 -35.24 -11.72
C GLU A 566 3.61 -34.75 -12.63
N ALA A 567 3.98 -33.46 -12.51
CA ALA A 567 5.03 -32.85 -13.29
C ALA A 567 6.34 -33.60 -13.09
N MET A 568 6.64 -34.03 -11.86
CA MET A 568 7.79 -34.88 -11.57
C MET A 568 7.62 -36.25 -12.22
N ALA A 569 6.46 -36.90 -12.20
CA ALA A 569 6.27 -38.16 -12.93
C ALA A 569 6.47 -37.99 -14.44
N GLY A 570 5.96 -36.90 -15.03
CA GLY A 570 6.19 -36.56 -16.43
C GLY A 570 7.66 -36.26 -16.73
N VAL A 571 8.28 -35.36 -15.97
CA VAL A 571 9.69 -34.98 -16.09
C VAL A 571 10.62 -36.17 -15.86
N THR A 572 10.40 -36.96 -14.81
CA THR A 572 11.17 -38.18 -14.54
C THR A 572 10.98 -39.20 -15.64
N THR A 573 9.79 -39.36 -16.21
CA THR A 573 9.59 -40.24 -17.37
C THR A 573 10.41 -39.79 -18.58
N ILE A 574 10.44 -38.48 -18.86
CA ILE A 574 11.29 -37.92 -19.91
C ILE A 574 12.76 -38.13 -19.59
N VAL A 575 13.19 -37.80 -18.36
CA VAL A 575 14.57 -37.93 -17.91
C VAL A 575 15.03 -39.38 -17.89
N GLU A 576 14.20 -40.33 -17.48
CA GLU A 576 14.47 -41.77 -17.50
C GLU A 576 14.56 -42.29 -18.94
N TYR A 577 13.67 -41.84 -19.83
CA TYR A 577 13.76 -42.20 -21.24
C TYR A 577 15.07 -41.70 -21.84
N VAL A 578 15.38 -40.42 -21.65
CA VAL A 578 16.63 -39.79 -22.08
C VAL A 578 17.82 -40.53 -21.45
N HIS A 579 17.80 -40.79 -20.15
CA HIS A 579 18.85 -41.50 -19.47
C HIS A 579 19.05 -42.90 -20.03
N ASN A 580 17.99 -43.68 -20.24
CA ASN A 580 18.11 -45.04 -20.76
C ASN A 580 18.58 -45.06 -22.21
N LYS A 581 18.14 -44.08 -23.03
CA LYS A 581 18.59 -43.89 -24.40
C LYS A 581 20.09 -43.60 -24.47
N HIS A 582 20.65 -42.85 -23.53
CA HIS A 582 22.06 -42.44 -23.54
C HIS A 582 22.97 -43.29 -22.62
N PHE A 583 22.44 -43.99 -21.61
CA PHE A 583 23.22 -44.66 -20.53
C PHE A 583 22.70 -46.06 -20.10
N GLY A 584 21.56 -46.54 -20.61
CA GLY A 584 20.79 -47.69 -20.09
C GLY A 584 21.43 -49.09 -20.17
N SER A 585 22.72 -49.24 -20.49
CA SER A 585 23.40 -50.54 -20.50
C SER A 585 23.96 -51.01 -19.14
N ALA A 586 23.83 -50.22 -18.06
CA ALA A 586 24.49 -50.50 -16.77
C ALA A 586 23.58 -50.99 -15.62
N ALA A 587 22.24 -50.81 -15.69
CA ALA A 587 21.33 -51.05 -14.55
C ALA A 587 20.81 -52.50 -14.41
N ALA A 588 21.03 -53.37 -15.40
CA ALA A 588 20.59 -54.77 -15.33
C ALA A 588 21.35 -55.62 -14.29
N ALA A 589 22.48 -55.15 -13.77
CA ALA A 589 23.36 -55.93 -12.89
C ALA A 589 22.98 -55.87 -11.40
N THR A 590 22.28 -54.83 -10.93
CA THR A 590 22.05 -54.58 -9.50
C THR A 590 20.76 -55.19 -8.96
N VAL A 591 19.74 -55.41 -9.80
CA VAL A 591 18.43 -55.97 -9.37
C VAL A 591 18.52 -57.47 -9.03
N ALA A 592 19.44 -58.21 -9.66
CA ALA A 592 19.61 -59.65 -9.41
C ALA A 592 20.24 -59.99 -8.03
N LEU A 593 20.97 -59.05 -7.42
CA LEU A 593 21.67 -59.27 -6.15
C LEU A 593 20.77 -59.13 -4.92
N TRP A 594 19.70 -58.32 -5.00
CA TRP A 594 18.83 -58.05 -3.84
C TRP A 594 17.71 -59.08 -3.68
N SER A 595 17.25 -59.69 -4.76
CA SER A 595 16.22 -60.74 -4.74
C SER A 595 16.70 -62.05 -4.10
N THR A 596 18.01 -62.34 -4.13
CA THR A 596 18.59 -63.56 -3.54
C THR A 596 18.85 -63.44 -2.03
N VAL A 597 19.10 -62.22 -1.53
CA VAL A 597 19.32 -61.95 -0.10
C VAL A 597 18.02 -61.91 0.70
N LEU A 598 16.92 -61.42 0.11
CA LEU A 598 15.60 -61.45 0.78
C LEU A 598 15.03 -62.88 0.89
N ALA A 599 15.26 -63.73 -0.11
CA ALA A 599 14.76 -65.11 -0.12
C ALA A 599 15.45 -66.01 0.92
N SER A 600 16.70 -65.71 1.28
CA SER A 600 17.46 -66.45 2.30
C SER A 600 17.12 -66.04 3.74
N TYR A 601 16.58 -64.83 3.95
CA TYR A 601 16.12 -64.39 5.26
C TYR A 601 14.72 -64.92 5.61
N LEU A 602 13.85 -65.09 4.61
CA LEU A 602 12.49 -65.63 4.78
C LEU A 602 12.44 -67.15 5.03
N SER A 603 13.48 -67.89 4.61
CA SER A 603 13.55 -69.35 4.79
C SER A 603 14.07 -69.79 6.17
N LEU A 604 14.68 -68.89 6.96
CA LEU A 604 15.17 -69.19 8.32
C LEU A 604 14.11 -69.02 9.42
N LEU A 605 12.98 -68.37 9.15
CA LEU A 605 11.90 -68.15 10.13
C LEU A 605 10.83 -69.25 10.14
N VAL A 606 10.86 -70.23 9.23
CA VAL A 606 9.84 -71.29 9.09
C VAL A 606 10.26 -72.63 9.74
N LEU A 607 11.46 -72.74 10.33
CA LEU A 607 11.94 -73.98 10.98
C LEU A 607 11.92 -73.95 12.52
N VAL A 608 11.17 -73.04 13.13
CA VAL A 608 10.75 -73.14 14.54
C VAL A 608 9.22 -73.00 14.62
N GLN A 609 8.53 -74.02 14.11
CA GLN A 609 7.41 -74.69 14.76
C GLN A 609 7.37 -76.15 14.33
#